data_AF-A0A4R2IRR6-F1
#
_entry.id   AF-A0A4R2IRR6-F1
#
_cell.length_a   1.000
_cell.length_b   1.000
_cell.length_c   1.000
_cell.angle_alpha   90.00
_cell.angle_beta   90.00
_cell.angle_gamma   90.00
#
_symmetry.space_group_name_H-M   'P 1'
#
loop_
_entity.id
_entity.type
_entity.pdbx_description
1 polymer ?
#
loop_
_entity_poly.entity_id
_entity_poly.type
_entity_poly.pdbx_seq_one_letter_code
_entity_poly.pdbx_strand_id
1 'polypeptide(L)'
;MGGISPTKPAATCAECFAWGVLPGCCCRACYTFHNLHPAGQCAACHRIVAIKQDYCRLCWLQALEDAKAAGKPTVSETFLRGVRHQQLFFARMHRDHYRVPGRVRLGKLGTRKVRSKPAAIPPSEAAPDGIQLQLALDLRRDYRRFDRRQHADLNNPAVIRARRAARALGEARGWSHDLAKRIDEGMVVLLSNHTGEDKIRYSELLPAVRHRGRIAEVLDQLGLLNDDRVPAFETWLERKLDVLAPGIREATEEWIRTLHTGGPRTHPRNISTVWGYLGAVRPILLTWSHDYHHLREVTRDDIHEISHSLQGNTRHHTLYALRSLSGIARRTARSSATRPRVCVSDTATITHSHP
;
A
#
# COMPACT_ATOMS: atom_id res chain seq x y z
N MET A 1 7.35 -6.38 -42.78
CA MET A 1 7.51 -5.65 -41.50
C MET A 1 8.41 -6.47 -40.62
N GLY A 2 9.55 -5.89 -40.24
CA GLY A 2 10.60 -6.56 -39.48
C GLY A 2 10.21 -6.89 -38.04
N GLY A 3 11.05 -7.72 -37.39
CA GLY A 3 10.93 -8.05 -35.98
C GLY A 3 11.05 -6.82 -35.08
N ILE A 4 10.43 -6.89 -33.90
CA ILE A 4 10.54 -5.87 -32.87
C ILE A 4 11.87 -6.11 -32.14
N SER A 5 12.74 -5.09 -32.06
CA SER A 5 13.99 -5.19 -31.32
C SER A 5 13.73 -5.52 -29.84
N PRO A 6 14.47 -6.47 -29.23
CA PRO A 6 14.33 -6.79 -27.80
C PRO A 6 14.66 -5.61 -26.88
N THR A 7 15.41 -4.62 -27.35
CA THR A 7 15.80 -3.42 -26.59
C THR A 7 14.84 -2.24 -26.75
N LYS A 8 13.77 -2.39 -27.53
CA LYS A 8 12.85 -1.29 -27.79
C LYS A 8 12.00 -1.00 -26.54
N PRO A 9 11.96 0.25 -26.03
CA PRO A 9 11.14 0.58 -24.88
C PRO A 9 9.66 0.41 -25.17
N ALA A 10 8.88 0.12 -24.12
CA ALA A 10 7.43 0.11 -24.21
C ALA A 10 6.92 1.53 -24.51
N ALA A 11 5.89 1.62 -25.33
CA ALA A 11 5.27 2.87 -25.73
C ALA A 11 3.76 2.69 -25.84
N THR A 12 3.05 3.82 -25.89
CA THR A 12 1.60 3.87 -26.07
C THR A 12 1.27 3.93 -27.56
N CYS A 13 0.31 3.10 -28.00
CA CYS A 13 -0.16 3.11 -29.38
C CYS A 13 -0.94 4.38 -29.66
N ALA A 14 -0.55 5.16 -30.68
CA ALA A 14 -1.21 6.41 -31.04
C ALA A 14 -2.71 6.25 -31.35
N GLU A 15 -3.13 5.14 -31.98
CA GLU A 15 -4.54 4.94 -32.34
C GLU A 15 -5.43 4.34 -31.27
N CYS A 16 -4.92 3.50 -30.36
CA CYS A 16 -5.78 2.77 -29.42
C CYS A 16 -5.31 2.79 -27.97
N PHE A 17 -4.29 3.59 -27.68
CA PHE A 17 -3.70 3.76 -26.35
C PHE A 17 -3.18 2.47 -25.68
N ALA A 18 -3.11 1.38 -26.44
CA ALA A 18 -2.53 0.14 -25.95
C ALA A 18 -1.06 0.33 -25.58
N TRP A 19 -0.69 -0.08 -24.38
CA TRP A 19 0.69 0.02 -23.90
C TRP A 19 1.47 -1.26 -24.19
N GLY A 20 2.72 -1.15 -24.66
CA GLY A 20 3.63 -2.27 -24.80
C GLY A 20 4.73 -2.02 -25.84
N VAL A 21 5.47 -3.05 -26.22
CA VAL A 21 6.53 -2.91 -27.23
C VAL A 21 5.92 -2.94 -28.64
N LEU A 22 5.96 -1.79 -29.34
CA LEU A 22 5.28 -1.60 -30.62
C LEU A 22 6.25 -1.68 -31.81
N PRO A 23 5.82 -2.18 -32.99
CA PRO A 23 6.66 -2.18 -34.19
C PRO A 23 6.92 -0.76 -34.74
N GLY A 24 6.06 0.22 -34.43
CA GLY A 24 6.17 1.64 -34.82
C GLY A 24 5.41 2.53 -33.84
N CYS A 25 4.82 3.64 -34.30
CA CYS A 25 3.95 4.51 -33.49
C CYS A 25 2.60 3.86 -33.14
N CYS A 26 2.22 2.78 -33.83
CA CYS A 26 0.98 2.06 -33.62
C CYS A 26 1.22 0.56 -33.37
N CYS A 27 0.30 -0.07 -32.64
CA CYS A 27 0.29 -1.52 -32.50
C CYS A 27 -0.02 -2.20 -33.85
N ARG A 28 0.38 -3.46 -34.00
CA ARG A 28 0.22 -4.21 -35.26
C ARG A 28 -1.24 -4.28 -35.74
N ALA A 29 -2.19 -4.36 -34.80
CA ALA A 29 -3.60 -4.46 -35.13
C ALA A 29 -4.16 -3.12 -35.62
N CYS A 30 -3.82 -2.01 -34.97
CA CYS A 30 -4.13 -0.66 -35.43
C CYS A 30 -3.51 -0.38 -36.79
N TYR A 31 -2.23 -0.68 -36.97
CA TYR A 31 -1.59 -0.55 -38.29
C TYR A 31 -2.33 -1.33 -39.39
N THR A 32 -2.78 -2.55 -39.10
CA THR A 32 -3.52 -3.35 -40.08
C THR A 32 -4.91 -2.76 -40.34
N PHE A 33 -5.61 -2.34 -39.28
CA PHE A 33 -6.93 -1.72 -39.38
C PHE A 33 -6.90 -0.41 -40.16
N HIS A 34 -5.89 0.43 -39.90
CA HIS A 34 -5.63 1.66 -40.62
C HIS A 34 -5.48 1.46 -42.12
N ASN A 35 -4.77 0.42 -42.55
CA ASN A 35 -4.61 0.14 -43.98
C ASN A 35 -5.89 -0.39 -44.65
N LEU A 36 -6.87 -0.85 -43.88
CA LEU A 36 -8.11 -1.43 -44.39
C LEU A 36 -9.28 -0.45 -44.38
N HIS A 37 -9.17 0.65 -43.64
CA HIS A 37 -10.28 1.53 -43.33
C HIS A 37 -9.88 3.01 -43.48
N PRO A 38 -10.77 3.87 -43.99
CA PRO A 38 -10.47 5.29 -44.15
C PRO A 38 -10.33 5.97 -42.79
N ALA A 39 -9.57 7.07 -42.78
CA ALA A 39 -9.55 7.98 -41.64
C ALA A 39 -10.86 8.76 -41.56
N GLY A 40 -11.35 8.98 -40.35
CA GLY A 40 -12.54 9.78 -40.08
C GLY A 40 -12.73 10.00 -38.59
N GLN A 41 -13.72 10.80 -38.24
CA GLN A 41 -14.04 11.08 -36.84
C GLN A 41 -14.90 9.95 -36.26
N CYS A 42 -14.45 9.36 -35.15
CA CYS A 42 -15.20 8.30 -34.47
C CYS A 42 -16.49 8.88 -33.85
N ALA A 43 -17.65 8.30 -34.15
CA ALA A 43 -18.94 8.72 -33.61
C ALA A 43 -19.08 8.53 -32.08
N ALA A 44 -18.26 7.68 -31.45
CA ALA A 44 -18.28 7.46 -30.00
C ALA A 44 -17.25 8.28 -29.22
N CYS A 45 -15.99 8.29 -29.67
CA CYS A 45 -14.90 8.95 -28.93
C CYS A 45 -14.39 10.23 -29.61
N HIS A 46 -14.97 10.62 -30.74
CA HIS A 46 -14.69 11.84 -31.50
C HIS A 46 -13.24 12.02 -31.98
N ARG A 47 -12.39 10.99 -31.84
CA ARG A 47 -11.00 11.00 -32.33
C ARG A 47 -10.95 10.80 -33.84
N ILE A 48 -10.02 11.48 -34.48
CA ILE A 48 -9.70 11.32 -35.91
C ILE A 48 -8.71 10.17 -36.07
N VAL A 49 -9.21 9.01 -36.49
CA VAL A 49 -8.43 7.77 -36.66
C VAL A 49 -9.08 6.93 -37.77
N ALA A 50 -8.52 5.77 -38.09
CA ALA A 50 -9.21 4.84 -39.00
C ALA A 50 -10.54 4.36 -38.39
N ILE A 51 -11.61 4.42 -39.19
CA ILE A 51 -12.99 4.10 -38.78
C ILE A 51 -13.63 3.02 -39.65
N LYS A 52 -14.39 2.12 -39.01
CA LYS A 52 -15.26 1.15 -39.66
C LYS A 52 -16.69 1.43 -39.20
N GLN A 53 -17.59 1.72 -40.13
CA GLN A 53 -18.99 2.09 -39.83
C GLN A 53 -19.03 3.22 -38.79
N ASP A 54 -18.31 4.31 -39.04
CA ASP A 54 -18.22 5.50 -38.17
C ASP A 54 -17.57 5.32 -36.78
N TYR A 55 -17.12 4.11 -36.43
CA TYR A 55 -16.46 3.86 -35.15
C TYR A 55 -15.00 3.42 -35.32
N CYS A 56 -14.13 3.90 -34.43
CA CYS A 56 -12.74 3.48 -34.39
C CYS A 56 -12.60 2.06 -33.84
N ARG A 57 -11.48 1.39 -34.16
CA ARG A 57 -11.16 0.04 -33.67
C ARG A 57 -11.28 -0.10 -32.15
N LEU A 58 -10.89 0.94 -31.40
CA LEU A 58 -10.93 0.91 -29.94
C LEU A 58 -12.37 0.82 -29.41
N CYS A 59 -13.26 1.68 -29.91
CA CYS A 59 -14.68 1.66 -29.54
C CYS A 59 -15.35 0.35 -29.97
N TRP A 60 -14.95 -0.23 -31.11
CA TRP A 60 -15.40 -1.56 -31.52
C TRP A 60 -15.02 -2.67 -30.52
N LEU A 61 -13.81 -2.61 -29.96
CA LEU A 61 -13.38 -3.58 -28.96
C LEU A 61 -14.11 -3.40 -27.64
N GLN A 62 -14.31 -2.15 -27.18
CA GLN A 62 -15.09 -1.90 -25.97
C GLN A 62 -16.53 -2.40 -26.14
N ALA A 63 -17.18 -2.05 -27.24
CA ALA A 63 -18.54 -2.50 -27.54
C ALA A 63 -18.65 -4.03 -27.64
N LEU A 64 -17.57 -4.71 -28.08
CA LEU A 64 -17.50 -6.18 -28.08
C LEU A 64 -17.43 -6.75 -26.66
N GLU A 65 -16.62 -6.16 -25.78
CA GLU A 65 -16.57 -6.60 -24.38
C GLU A 65 -17.88 -6.32 -23.65
N ASP A 66 -18.49 -5.15 -23.87
CA ASP A 66 -19.80 -4.80 -23.31
C ASP A 66 -20.89 -5.77 -23.79
N ALA A 67 -20.87 -6.14 -25.08
CA ALA A 67 -21.78 -7.13 -25.65
C ALA A 67 -21.58 -8.52 -25.02
N LYS A 68 -20.33 -8.96 -24.84
CA LYS A 68 -20.01 -10.24 -24.16
C LYS A 68 -20.46 -10.24 -22.71
N ALA A 69 -20.20 -9.16 -21.98
CA ALA A 69 -20.63 -9.00 -20.58
C ALA A 69 -22.16 -9.06 -20.47
N ALA A 70 -22.88 -8.55 -21.47
CA ALA A 70 -24.33 -8.65 -21.60
C ALA A 70 -24.83 -9.99 -22.20
N GLY A 71 -23.94 -10.97 -22.44
CA GLY A 71 -24.28 -12.28 -23.00
C GLY A 71 -24.76 -12.25 -24.46
N LYS A 72 -24.43 -11.20 -25.22
CA LYS A 72 -24.83 -11.04 -26.64
C LYS A 72 -23.74 -11.58 -27.58
N PRO A 73 -24.12 -12.30 -28.65
CA PRO A 73 -23.15 -12.93 -29.55
C PRO A 73 -22.53 -11.95 -30.58
N THR A 74 -23.16 -10.80 -30.80
CA THR A 74 -22.74 -9.81 -31.80
C THR A 74 -22.83 -8.39 -31.25
N VAL A 75 -21.95 -7.53 -31.74
CA VAL A 75 -21.96 -6.09 -31.44
C VAL A 75 -23.07 -5.44 -32.25
N SER A 76 -24.02 -4.81 -31.55
CA SER A 76 -25.04 -3.95 -32.16
C SER A 76 -24.64 -2.48 -32.07
N GLU A 77 -25.32 -1.63 -32.85
CA GLU A 77 -25.12 -0.17 -32.82
C GLU A 77 -25.38 0.43 -31.43
N THR A 78 -26.26 -0.17 -30.63
CA THR A 78 -26.53 0.25 -29.25
C THR A 78 -25.28 0.20 -28.38
N PHE A 79 -24.49 -0.88 -28.49
CA PHE A 79 -23.23 -0.99 -27.74
C PHE A 79 -22.19 0.03 -28.23
N LEU A 80 -22.13 0.28 -29.54
CA LEU A 80 -21.21 1.25 -30.12
C LEU A 80 -21.54 2.70 -29.69
N ARG A 81 -22.83 3.07 -29.69
CA ARG A 81 -23.31 4.36 -29.16
C ARG A 81 -23.18 4.43 -27.64
N GLY A 82 -23.19 3.29 -26.95
CA GLY A 82 -23.10 3.16 -25.50
C GLY A 82 -21.68 3.24 -24.94
N VAL A 83 -20.64 3.26 -25.78
CA VAL A 83 -19.24 3.38 -25.31
C VAL A 83 -19.07 4.72 -24.59
N ARG A 84 -18.78 4.67 -23.28
CA ARG A 84 -18.51 5.85 -22.42
C ARG A 84 -17.10 5.86 -21.87
N HIS A 85 -16.47 4.70 -21.76
CA HIS A 85 -15.14 4.51 -21.23
C HIS A 85 -14.35 3.60 -22.17
N GLN A 86 -13.03 3.65 -22.06
CA GLN A 86 -12.12 2.80 -22.82
C GLN A 86 -11.29 2.01 -21.81
N GLN A 87 -11.41 0.69 -21.83
CA GLN A 87 -10.53 -0.15 -21.03
C GLN A 87 -9.10 -0.06 -21.58
N LEU A 88 -8.12 0.15 -20.70
CA LEU A 88 -6.71 0.03 -21.05
C LEU A 88 -6.37 -1.44 -21.32
N PHE A 89 -5.69 -1.72 -22.42
CA PHE A 89 -5.24 -3.09 -22.76
C PHE A 89 -3.80 -3.09 -23.22
N PHE A 90 -3.07 -4.17 -22.91
CA PHE A 90 -1.69 -4.29 -23.35
C PHE A 90 -1.61 -4.72 -24.81
N ALA A 91 -0.65 -4.15 -25.53
CA ALA A 91 -0.36 -4.53 -26.89
C ALA A 91 -0.06 -6.04 -26.97
N ARG A 92 -0.65 -6.72 -27.95
CA ARG A 92 -0.57 -8.18 -28.22
C ARG A 92 -1.46 -9.10 -27.36
N MET A 93 -2.23 -8.62 -26.38
CA MET A 93 -3.13 -9.50 -25.60
C MET A 93 -4.36 -10.02 -26.38
N HIS A 94 -4.88 -9.26 -27.35
CA HIS A 94 -6.04 -9.68 -28.15
C HIS A 94 -5.75 -10.84 -29.14
N ARG A 95 -4.50 -11.33 -29.21
CA ARG A 95 -4.12 -12.46 -30.06
C ARG A 95 -4.49 -13.81 -29.45
N ASP A 96 -4.68 -13.88 -28.14
CA ASP A 96 -4.94 -15.17 -27.48
C ASP A 96 -6.39 -15.64 -27.61
N HIS A 97 -7.35 -14.74 -27.91
CA HIS A 97 -8.73 -15.14 -28.24
C HIS A 97 -8.87 -15.94 -29.55
N TYR A 98 -7.82 -16.00 -30.39
CA TYR A 98 -7.79 -16.81 -31.61
C TYR A 98 -7.04 -18.14 -31.45
N ARG A 99 -6.51 -18.42 -30.26
CA ARG A 99 -5.92 -19.72 -29.92
C ARG A 99 -6.93 -20.58 -29.16
N VAL A 100 -8.04 -20.90 -29.81
CA VAL A 100 -8.88 -22.01 -29.36
C VAL A 100 -8.23 -23.29 -29.90
N PRO A 101 -7.80 -24.25 -29.04
CA PRO A 101 -7.34 -25.55 -29.50
C PRO A 101 -8.44 -26.21 -30.35
N GLY A 102 -8.12 -26.65 -31.57
CA GLY A 102 -9.05 -27.43 -32.41
C GLY A 102 -9.73 -26.70 -33.58
N ARG A 103 -9.53 -25.38 -33.79
CA ARG A 103 -9.96 -24.74 -35.06
C ARG A 103 -8.80 -24.68 -36.07
N VAL A 104 -9.00 -25.34 -37.22
CA VAL A 104 -8.11 -25.24 -38.38
C VAL A 104 -7.98 -23.78 -38.81
N ARG A 105 -6.75 -23.32 -39.06
CA ARG A 105 -6.51 -22.01 -39.67
C ARG A 105 -7.30 -21.96 -40.98
N LEU A 106 -8.26 -21.04 -41.10
CA LEU A 106 -8.73 -20.60 -42.41
C LEU A 106 -7.52 -19.95 -43.11
N GLY A 107 -6.82 -20.80 -43.86
CA GLY A 107 -5.63 -20.45 -44.60
C GLY A 107 -5.98 -19.51 -45.73
N LYS A 108 -5.21 -18.44 -45.81
CA LYS A 108 -4.76 -17.74 -47.02
C LYS A 108 -5.10 -18.48 -48.33
N LEU A 109 -6.12 -18.01 -49.02
CA LEU A 109 -6.25 -18.08 -50.48
C LEU A 109 -7.05 -16.83 -50.87
N GLY A 110 -6.35 -15.83 -51.42
CA GLY A 110 -6.95 -14.52 -51.70
C GLY A 110 -5.89 -13.50 -52.07
N THR A 111 -5.45 -13.56 -53.33
CA THR A 111 -4.85 -12.50 -54.15
C THR A 111 -4.39 -11.24 -53.44
N ARG A 112 -3.06 -11.09 -53.36
CA ARG A 112 -2.38 -9.86 -52.96
C ARG A 112 -2.55 -8.80 -54.06
N LYS A 113 -3.63 -8.01 -54.01
CA LYS A 113 -3.63 -6.70 -54.68
C LYS A 113 -2.86 -5.73 -53.78
N VAL A 114 -1.69 -5.30 -54.25
CA VAL A 114 -0.97 -4.16 -53.67
C VAL A 114 -1.88 -2.94 -53.88
N ARG A 115 -2.59 -2.54 -52.83
CA ARG A 115 -3.33 -1.28 -52.82
C ARG A 115 -2.34 -0.17 -52.41
N SER A 116 -2.42 0.96 -53.10
CA SER A 116 -1.61 2.14 -52.84
C SER A 116 -1.69 2.54 -51.38
N LYS A 117 -0.54 2.90 -50.80
CA LYS A 117 -0.41 3.51 -49.46
C LYS A 117 -1.31 4.74 -49.41
N PRO A 118 -2.29 4.83 -48.48
CA PRO A 118 -2.84 6.12 -48.12
C PRO A 118 -1.72 7.01 -47.57
N ALA A 119 -1.76 8.30 -47.87
CA ALA A 119 -0.79 9.26 -47.37
C ALA A 119 -0.70 9.19 -45.84
N ALA A 120 0.53 9.28 -45.33
CA ALA A 120 0.78 9.31 -43.90
C ALA A 120 0.06 10.52 -43.29
N ILE A 121 -0.83 10.26 -42.33
CA ILE A 121 -1.40 11.32 -41.50
C ILE A 121 -0.24 11.92 -40.70
N PRO A 122 -0.03 13.25 -40.71
CA PRO A 122 0.94 13.88 -39.83
C PRO A 122 0.57 13.56 -38.37
N PRO A 123 1.55 13.33 -37.48
CA PRO A 123 1.26 13.11 -36.07
C PRO A 123 0.41 14.28 -35.55
N SER A 124 -0.77 13.98 -35.00
CA SER A 124 -1.58 14.95 -34.28
C SER A 124 -0.71 15.61 -33.22
N GLU A 125 -0.57 16.93 -33.32
CA GLU A 125 0.03 17.75 -32.27
C GLU A 125 -0.78 17.58 -30.97
N ALA A 126 -0.02 17.54 -29.88
CA ALA A 126 -0.46 17.44 -28.49
C ALA A 126 -1.50 16.35 -28.19
N ALA A 127 -1.01 15.17 -27.80
CA ALA A 127 -1.77 14.39 -26.83
C ALA A 127 -1.97 15.31 -25.61
N PRO A 128 -3.20 15.54 -25.12
CA PRO A 128 -3.38 16.23 -23.85
C PRO A 128 -2.55 15.50 -22.80
N ASP A 129 -1.85 16.25 -21.94
CA ASP A 129 -0.98 15.75 -20.87
C ASP A 129 -1.67 14.58 -20.17
N GLY A 130 -1.32 13.37 -20.61
CA GLY A 130 -1.97 12.16 -20.15
C GLY A 130 -1.43 11.90 -18.77
N ILE A 131 -2.18 12.31 -17.75
CA ILE A 131 -1.89 11.90 -16.38
C ILE A 131 -1.96 10.37 -16.37
N GLN A 132 -0.82 9.74 -16.08
CA GLN A 132 -0.77 8.31 -15.86
C GLN A 132 -1.60 8.02 -14.61
N LEU A 133 -2.82 7.51 -14.79
CA LEU A 133 -3.63 7.03 -13.68
C LEU A 133 -2.87 5.93 -12.96
N GLN A 134 -2.63 6.12 -11.67
CA GLN A 134 -2.08 5.08 -10.83
C GLN A 134 -3.04 3.90 -10.84
N LEU A 135 -2.57 2.73 -11.26
CA LEU A 135 -3.28 1.50 -10.97
C LEU A 135 -3.34 1.39 -9.44
N ALA A 136 -4.55 1.29 -8.89
CA ALA A 136 -4.79 1.03 -7.46
C ALA A 136 -4.41 -0.42 -7.08
N LEU A 137 -3.21 -0.84 -7.47
CA LEU A 137 -2.57 -2.07 -7.06
C LEU A 137 -1.45 -1.64 -6.12
N ASP A 138 -1.32 -2.31 -4.98
CA ASP A 138 -0.21 -2.11 -4.03
C ASP A 138 1.10 -2.68 -4.63
N LEU A 139 1.54 -2.09 -5.74
CA LEU A 139 2.74 -2.46 -6.48
C LEU A 139 3.95 -1.88 -5.78
N ARG A 140 4.60 -2.72 -4.98
CA ARG A 140 5.86 -2.37 -4.32
C ARG A 140 6.96 -2.17 -5.36
N ARG A 141 7.75 -1.11 -5.20
CA ARG A 141 8.92 -0.87 -6.07
C ARG A 141 10.03 -1.86 -5.71
N ASP A 142 10.41 -2.73 -6.65
CA ASP A 142 11.54 -3.65 -6.45
C ASP A 142 12.87 -2.98 -6.84
N TYR A 143 13.45 -2.28 -5.88
CA TYR A 143 14.73 -1.59 -6.05
C TYR A 143 15.93 -2.54 -6.23
N ARG A 144 15.77 -3.85 -6.02
CA ARG A 144 16.85 -4.84 -6.23
C ARG A 144 17.27 -4.96 -7.70
N ARG A 145 16.41 -4.54 -8.63
CA ARG A 145 16.70 -4.53 -10.07
C ARG A 145 17.28 -3.21 -10.58
N PHE A 146 17.60 -2.28 -9.68
CA PHE A 146 18.18 -1.01 -10.06
C PHE A 146 19.63 -1.16 -10.52
N ASP A 147 19.88 -1.05 -11.82
CA ASP A 147 21.22 -0.88 -12.37
C ASP A 147 21.55 0.61 -12.44
N ARG A 148 22.52 1.05 -11.63
CA ARG A 148 22.95 2.46 -11.58
C ARG A 148 23.46 2.97 -12.92
N ARG A 149 24.08 2.15 -13.76
CA ARG A 149 24.60 2.60 -15.07
C ARG A 149 23.49 2.86 -16.07
N GLN A 150 22.40 2.11 -15.97
CA GLN A 150 21.29 2.17 -16.93
C GLN A 150 20.14 3.06 -16.46
N HIS A 151 19.92 3.14 -15.14
CA HIS A 151 18.72 3.73 -14.57
C HIS A 151 18.97 5.01 -13.76
N ALA A 152 20.23 5.38 -13.49
CA ALA A 152 20.49 6.61 -12.74
C ALA A 152 20.12 7.84 -13.56
N ASP A 153 19.22 8.65 -13.00
CA ASP A 153 18.87 9.97 -13.53
C ASP A 153 19.19 11.02 -12.47
N LEU A 154 20.37 11.62 -12.60
CA LEU A 154 20.83 12.69 -11.71
C LEU A 154 20.14 14.02 -11.98
N ASN A 155 19.46 14.15 -13.13
CA ASN A 155 18.71 15.35 -13.51
C ASN A 155 17.27 15.30 -12.99
N ASN A 156 16.82 14.16 -12.45
CA ASN A 156 15.51 14.04 -11.84
C ASN A 156 15.35 15.08 -10.70
N PRO A 157 14.31 15.93 -10.72
CA PRO A 157 14.08 16.94 -9.69
C PRO A 157 14.02 16.36 -8.27
N ALA A 158 13.46 15.16 -8.08
CA ALA A 158 13.40 14.50 -6.78
C ALA A 158 14.79 14.13 -6.26
N VAL A 159 15.67 13.62 -7.14
CA VAL A 159 17.07 13.32 -6.81
C VAL A 159 17.81 14.60 -6.42
N ILE A 160 17.67 15.68 -7.19
CA ILE A 160 18.32 16.97 -6.91
C ILE A 160 17.89 17.51 -5.54
N ARG A 161 16.58 17.50 -5.24
CA ARG A 161 16.05 17.93 -3.94
C ARG A 161 16.58 17.07 -2.79
N ALA A 162 16.60 15.74 -2.96
CA ALA A 162 17.08 14.81 -1.95
C ALA A 162 18.57 14.95 -1.65
N ARG A 163 19.39 15.16 -2.68
CA ARG A 163 20.83 15.40 -2.49
C ARG A 163 21.10 16.70 -1.73
N ARG A 164 20.32 17.76 -2.00
CA ARG A 164 20.40 19.02 -1.25
C ARG A 164 19.98 18.83 0.21
N ALA A 165 18.85 18.15 0.46
CA ALA A 165 18.37 17.85 1.81
C ALA A 165 19.36 16.97 2.59
N ALA A 166 19.89 15.92 1.97
CA ALA A 166 20.90 15.05 2.56
C ALA A 166 22.20 15.80 2.92
N ARG A 167 22.63 16.75 2.08
CA ARG A 167 23.79 17.58 2.38
C ARG A 167 23.54 18.48 3.60
N ALA A 168 22.43 19.21 3.62
CA ALA A 168 22.08 20.08 4.74
C ALA A 168 21.94 19.29 6.06
N LEU A 169 21.29 18.12 6.01
CA LEU A 169 21.13 17.25 7.17
C LEU A 169 22.48 16.65 7.63
N GLY A 170 23.34 16.32 6.67
CA GLY A 170 24.68 15.81 6.95
C GLY A 170 25.61 16.85 7.57
N GLU A 171 25.57 18.09 7.11
CA GLU A 171 26.30 19.21 7.72
C GLU A 171 25.81 19.47 9.15
N ALA A 172 24.49 19.52 9.36
CA ALA A 172 23.90 19.75 10.68
C ALA A 172 24.19 18.62 11.68
N ARG A 173 24.35 17.38 11.21
CA ARG A 173 24.59 16.20 12.06
C ARG A 173 26.03 15.68 12.03
N GLY A 174 26.95 16.40 11.38
CA GLY A 174 28.37 16.03 11.29
C GLY A 174 28.62 14.67 10.63
N TRP A 175 27.91 14.36 9.54
CA TRP A 175 28.11 13.09 8.83
C TRP A 175 29.52 13.01 8.22
N SER A 176 30.15 11.85 8.35
CA SER A 176 31.39 11.57 7.62
C SER A 176 31.15 11.58 6.11
N HIS A 177 32.22 11.86 5.35
CA HIS A 177 32.19 11.82 3.90
C HIS A 177 31.64 10.47 3.37
N ASP A 178 32.06 9.36 3.97
CA ASP A 178 31.61 8.02 3.56
C ASP A 178 30.11 7.80 3.81
N LEU A 179 29.58 8.29 4.94
CA LEU A 179 28.16 8.20 5.22
C LEU A 179 27.35 9.06 4.23
N ALA A 180 27.80 10.29 3.99
CA ALA A 180 27.17 11.20 3.04
C ALA A 180 27.14 10.59 1.62
N LYS A 181 28.24 10.00 1.17
CA LYS A 181 28.34 9.29 -0.11
C LYS A 181 27.35 8.12 -0.20
N ARG A 182 27.25 7.28 0.84
CA ARG A 182 26.31 6.15 0.83
C ARG A 182 24.84 6.59 0.84
N ILE A 183 24.53 7.71 1.50
CA ILE A 183 23.18 8.28 1.49
C ILE A 183 22.87 8.85 0.11
N ASP A 184 23.80 9.58 -0.51
CA ASP A 184 23.69 10.05 -1.90
C ASP A 184 23.43 8.89 -2.87
N GLU A 185 24.19 7.81 -2.75
CA GLU A 185 24.00 6.62 -3.57
C GLU A 185 22.62 5.99 -3.39
N GLY A 186 22.13 5.92 -2.14
CA GLY A 186 20.78 5.47 -1.84
C GLY A 186 19.68 6.36 -2.41
N MET A 187 19.86 7.69 -2.36
CA MET A 187 18.90 8.64 -2.96
C MET A 187 18.80 8.46 -4.47
N VAL A 188 19.93 8.24 -5.16
CA VAL A 188 19.93 7.95 -6.60
C VAL A 188 19.15 6.67 -6.90
N VAL A 189 19.37 5.60 -6.15
CA VAL A 189 18.63 4.33 -6.32
C VAL A 189 17.12 4.50 -6.15
N LEU A 190 16.72 5.25 -5.12
CA LEU A 190 15.31 5.38 -4.75
C LEU A 190 14.54 6.35 -5.66
N LEU A 191 15.19 7.41 -6.13
CA LEU A 191 14.52 8.57 -6.71
C LEU A 191 14.74 8.78 -8.22
N SER A 192 15.66 8.05 -8.89
CA SER A 192 15.91 8.27 -10.32
C SER A 192 14.67 8.09 -11.20
N ASN A 193 13.80 7.12 -10.88
CA ASN A 193 12.54 6.86 -11.59
C ASN A 193 11.31 7.35 -10.80
N HIS A 194 11.50 8.35 -9.94
CA HIS A 194 10.46 8.88 -9.09
C HIS A 194 9.80 10.10 -9.72
N THR A 195 8.46 10.10 -9.75
CA THR A 195 7.65 11.15 -10.38
C THR A 195 7.39 12.34 -9.45
N GLY A 196 7.65 12.20 -8.15
CA GLY A 196 7.60 13.29 -7.16
C GLY A 196 6.36 13.30 -6.27
N GLU A 197 5.29 12.58 -6.63
CA GLU A 197 4.03 12.53 -5.87
C GLU A 197 3.87 11.26 -5.03
N ASP A 198 4.57 10.18 -5.40
CA ASP A 198 4.46 8.91 -4.70
C ASP A 198 5.18 8.95 -3.35
N LYS A 199 4.64 8.23 -2.36
CA LYS A 199 5.39 7.97 -1.13
C LYS A 199 6.13 6.65 -1.23
N ILE A 200 7.37 6.63 -0.75
CA ILE A 200 8.21 5.45 -0.63
C ILE A 200 7.99 4.85 0.76
N ARG A 201 7.64 3.57 0.82
CA ARG A 201 7.42 2.87 2.10
C ARG A 201 8.74 2.59 2.80
N TYR A 202 8.78 2.67 4.13
CA TYR A 202 9.98 2.29 4.89
C TYR A 202 10.38 0.83 4.63
N SER A 203 9.41 -0.07 4.49
CA SER A 203 9.64 -1.49 4.16
C SER A 203 10.37 -1.70 2.82
N GLU A 204 10.22 -0.79 1.85
CA GLU A 204 10.94 -0.84 0.56
C GLU A 204 12.41 -0.47 0.70
N LEU A 205 12.77 0.28 1.74
CA LEU A 205 14.16 0.62 2.05
C LEU A 205 14.95 -0.61 2.52
N LEU A 206 14.27 -1.62 3.09
CA LEU A 206 14.88 -2.81 3.67
C LEU A 206 15.78 -3.56 2.67
N PRO A 207 15.28 -4.01 1.51
CA PRO A 207 16.14 -4.68 0.52
C PRO A 207 17.04 -3.71 -0.26
N ALA A 208 16.71 -2.41 -0.31
CA ALA A 208 17.32 -1.47 -1.25
C ALA A 208 18.62 -0.83 -0.73
N VAL A 209 18.66 -0.45 0.55
CA VAL A 209 19.72 0.43 1.08
C VAL A 209 20.14 0.03 2.50
N ARG A 210 21.36 0.39 2.89
CA ARG A 210 21.91 0.06 4.23
C ARG A 210 21.56 1.09 5.31
N HIS A 211 21.79 2.37 5.06
CA HIS A 211 21.62 3.45 6.06
C HIS A 211 20.17 3.95 6.13
N ARG A 212 19.24 3.01 6.29
CA ARG A 212 17.79 3.21 6.13
C ARG A 212 17.22 4.30 7.03
N GLY A 213 17.68 4.38 8.29
CA GLY A 213 17.22 5.42 9.22
C GLY A 213 17.55 6.83 8.74
N ARG A 214 18.79 7.06 8.28
CA ARG A 214 19.21 8.37 7.75
C ARG A 214 18.57 8.69 6.40
N ILE A 215 18.38 7.67 5.56
CA ILE A 215 17.66 7.80 4.29
C ILE A 215 16.19 8.13 4.53
N ALA A 216 15.55 7.48 5.49
CA ALA A 216 14.19 7.77 5.90
C ALA A 216 14.05 9.20 6.44
N GLU A 217 15.00 9.68 7.25
CA GLU A 217 15.02 11.08 7.72
C GLU A 217 15.04 12.08 6.55
N VAL A 218 15.83 11.83 5.51
CA VAL A 218 15.88 12.70 4.32
C VAL A 218 14.56 12.63 3.53
N LEU A 219 14.00 11.42 3.34
CA LEU A 219 12.72 11.25 2.64
C LEU A 219 11.55 11.87 3.40
N ASP A 220 11.55 11.79 4.73
CA ASP A 220 10.56 12.39 5.61
C ASP A 220 10.58 13.92 5.51
N GLN A 221 11.78 14.53 5.54
CA GLN A 221 11.95 15.97 5.34
C GLN A 221 11.42 16.45 3.98
N LEU A 222 11.44 15.58 2.95
CA LEU A 222 10.89 15.86 1.63
C LEU A 222 9.40 15.52 1.48
N GLY A 223 8.75 14.96 2.50
CA GLY A 223 7.37 14.49 2.42
C GLY A 223 7.17 13.23 1.56
N LEU A 224 8.26 12.54 1.20
CA LEU A 224 8.27 11.37 0.32
C LEU A 224 8.26 10.04 1.10
N LEU A 225 8.33 10.06 2.43
CA LEU A 225 8.30 8.84 3.24
C LEU A 225 6.85 8.45 3.60
N ASN A 226 6.54 7.18 3.43
CA ASN A 226 5.45 6.50 4.12
C ASN A 226 6.07 5.55 5.17
N ASP A 227 6.03 5.95 6.43
CA ASP A 227 6.56 5.12 7.51
C ASP A 227 5.57 4.02 7.88
N ASP A 228 5.67 2.89 7.18
CA ASP A 228 4.83 1.71 7.38
C ASP A 228 5.37 0.74 8.44
N ARG A 229 6.32 1.20 9.27
CA ARG A 229 6.79 0.40 10.41
C ARG A 229 5.67 0.26 11.44
N VAL A 230 5.38 -0.98 11.82
CA VAL A 230 4.60 -1.25 13.02
C VAL A 230 5.43 -0.80 14.23
N PRO A 231 4.94 0.15 15.07
CA PRO A 231 5.68 0.61 16.23
C PRO A 231 6.05 -0.56 17.15
N ALA A 232 7.27 -0.56 17.69
CA ALA A 232 7.75 -1.65 18.56
C ALA A 232 6.83 -1.92 19.76
N PHE A 233 6.14 -0.88 20.24
CA PHE A 233 5.10 -0.98 21.28
C PHE A 233 3.94 -1.88 20.85
N GLU A 234 3.43 -1.74 19.63
CA GLU A 234 2.31 -2.54 19.12
C GLU A 234 2.68 -4.02 19.02
N THR A 235 3.84 -4.31 18.41
CA THR A 235 4.35 -5.68 18.30
C THR A 235 4.62 -6.31 19.67
N TRP A 236 5.11 -5.51 20.62
CA TRP A 236 5.32 -5.96 21.99
C TRP A 236 3.98 -6.25 22.71
N LEU A 237 3.00 -5.36 22.57
CA LEU A 237 1.70 -5.46 23.22
C LEU A 237 0.95 -6.69 22.72
N GLU A 238 0.86 -6.86 21.40
CA GLU A 238 0.19 -8.02 20.78
C GLU A 238 0.74 -9.34 21.33
N ARG A 239 2.07 -9.52 21.27
CA ARG A 239 2.75 -10.72 21.76
C ARG A 239 2.62 -10.93 23.28
N LYS A 240 2.30 -9.90 24.05
CA LYS A 240 2.08 -10.05 25.50
C LYS A 240 0.65 -10.45 25.82
N LEU A 241 -0.31 -10.15 24.94
CA LEU A 241 -1.73 -10.37 25.17
C LEU A 241 -2.34 -11.51 24.32
N ASP A 242 -1.59 -12.04 23.36
CA ASP A 242 -1.98 -13.08 22.41
C ASP A 242 -2.66 -14.32 23.03
N VAL A 243 -2.19 -14.76 24.20
CA VAL A 243 -2.72 -15.96 24.90
C VAL A 243 -3.83 -15.63 25.91
N LEU A 244 -4.17 -14.35 26.13
CA LEU A 244 -5.18 -13.98 27.13
C LEU A 244 -6.60 -14.18 26.61
N ALA A 245 -7.53 -14.50 27.52
CA ALA A 245 -8.95 -14.57 27.19
C ALA A 245 -9.45 -13.23 26.61
N PRO A 246 -10.34 -13.21 25.59
CA PRO A 246 -10.68 -11.98 24.85
C PRO A 246 -11.12 -10.81 25.74
N GLY A 247 -11.97 -11.07 26.74
CA GLY A 247 -12.44 -10.03 27.66
C GLY A 247 -11.38 -9.50 28.61
N ILE A 248 -10.38 -10.32 28.95
CA ILE A 248 -9.21 -9.91 29.75
C ILE A 248 -8.21 -9.16 28.85
N ARG A 249 -7.99 -9.64 27.62
CA ARG A 249 -7.15 -9.03 26.59
C ARG A 249 -7.60 -7.59 26.30
N GLU A 250 -8.88 -7.38 26.00
CA GLU A 250 -9.43 -6.06 25.67
C GLU A 250 -9.19 -5.03 26.79
N ALA A 251 -9.55 -5.38 28.03
CA ALA A 251 -9.37 -4.49 29.18
C ALA A 251 -7.89 -4.22 29.49
N THR A 252 -7.02 -5.22 29.31
CA THR A 252 -5.58 -5.07 29.51
C THR A 252 -4.95 -4.22 28.41
N GLU A 253 -5.38 -4.41 27.16
CA GLU A 253 -4.93 -3.64 26.01
C GLU A 253 -5.27 -2.16 26.19
N GLU A 254 -6.53 -1.85 26.51
CA GLU A 254 -6.97 -0.49 26.78
C GLU A 254 -6.18 0.14 27.93
N TRP A 255 -5.95 -0.62 29.01
CA TRP A 255 -5.19 -0.14 30.15
C TRP A 255 -3.75 0.21 29.77
N ILE A 256 -3.05 -0.69 29.06
CA ILE A 256 -1.66 -0.46 28.64
C ILE A 256 -1.55 0.68 27.62
N ARG A 257 -2.48 0.78 26.67
CA ARG A 257 -2.55 1.90 25.73
C ARG A 257 -2.75 3.22 26.46
N THR A 258 -3.69 3.27 27.40
CA THR A 258 -3.96 4.48 28.20
C THR A 258 -2.74 4.90 29.04
N LEU A 259 -1.99 3.94 29.59
CA LEU A 259 -0.75 4.25 30.31
C LEU A 259 0.35 4.78 29.37
N HIS A 260 0.44 4.25 28.15
CA HIS A 260 1.45 4.64 27.17
C HIS A 260 1.18 6.00 26.56
N THR A 261 -0.06 6.27 26.13
CA THR A 261 -0.42 7.52 25.44
C THR A 261 -0.93 8.61 26.36
N GLY A 262 -1.26 8.26 27.61
CA GLY A 262 -2.05 9.11 28.49
C GLY A 262 -3.54 9.11 28.10
N GLY A 263 -4.35 9.72 28.96
CA GLY A 263 -5.78 9.93 28.75
C GLY A 263 -6.21 11.31 29.24
N PRO A 264 -7.50 11.65 29.17
CA PRO A 264 -8.00 13.00 29.46
C PRO A 264 -7.63 13.56 30.84
N ARG A 265 -7.29 12.68 31.81
CA ARG A 265 -6.92 13.04 33.19
C ARG A 265 -5.61 12.37 33.64
N THR A 266 -4.81 11.83 32.72
CA THR A 266 -3.63 11.04 33.08
C THR A 266 -2.52 11.28 32.07
N HIS A 267 -1.35 11.74 32.54
CA HIS A 267 -0.19 11.90 31.67
C HIS A 267 0.37 10.55 31.19
N PRO A 268 0.97 10.52 29.99
CA PRO A 268 1.74 9.37 29.51
C PRO A 268 2.76 8.93 30.56
N ARG A 269 2.87 7.63 30.81
CA ARG A 269 3.92 7.07 31.65
C ARG A 269 5.15 6.74 30.82
N ASN A 270 6.31 6.73 31.48
CA ASN A 270 7.53 6.22 30.87
C ASN A 270 7.31 4.76 30.42
N ILE A 271 7.75 4.44 29.19
CA ILE A 271 7.61 3.12 28.58
C ILE A 271 8.15 1.98 29.46
N SER A 272 9.23 2.21 30.20
CA SER A 272 9.78 1.23 31.14
C SER A 272 8.81 0.90 32.28
N THR A 273 8.04 1.89 32.74
CA THR A 273 6.99 1.68 33.75
C THR A 273 5.82 0.89 33.17
N VAL A 274 5.43 1.17 31.93
CA VAL A 274 4.37 0.43 31.23
C VAL A 274 4.77 -1.04 31.07
N TRP A 275 6.02 -1.30 30.67
CA TRP A 275 6.56 -2.65 30.57
C TRP A 275 6.62 -3.36 31.92
N GLY A 276 7.09 -2.67 32.97
CA GLY A 276 7.14 -3.21 34.33
C GLY A 276 5.76 -3.61 34.85
N TYR A 277 4.76 -2.75 34.64
CA TYR A 277 3.38 -3.02 35.08
C TYR A 277 2.79 -4.22 34.35
N LEU A 278 2.90 -4.30 33.02
CA LEU A 278 2.40 -5.47 32.29
C LEU A 278 3.16 -6.73 32.69
N GLY A 279 4.48 -6.65 32.86
CA GLY A 279 5.32 -7.76 33.28
C GLY A 279 4.90 -8.34 34.63
N ALA A 280 4.57 -7.48 35.59
CA ALA A 280 4.15 -7.88 36.93
C ALA A 280 2.78 -8.56 36.96
N VAL A 281 1.81 -8.08 36.17
CA VAL A 281 0.44 -8.63 36.19
C VAL A 281 0.23 -9.78 35.21
N ARG A 282 1.02 -9.90 34.15
CA ARG A 282 0.80 -10.90 33.09
C ARG A 282 0.72 -12.35 33.58
N PRO A 283 1.57 -12.85 34.50
CA PRO A 283 1.43 -14.21 35.01
C PRO A 283 0.06 -14.46 35.64
N ILE A 284 -0.46 -13.46 36.34
CA ILE A 284 -1.77 -13.51 37.01
C ILE A 284 -2.90 -13.52 35.98
N LEU A 285 -2.80 -12.66 34.96
CA LEU A 285 -3.77 -12.62 33.87
C LEU A 285 -3.81 -13.92 33.06
N LEU A 286 -2.68 -14.61 32.93
CA LEU A 286 -2.62 -15.93 32.30
C LEU A 286 -3.35 -16.98 33.13
N THR A 287 -3.12 -17.02 34.44
CA THR A 287 -3.86 -17.91 35.35
C THR A 287 -5.35 -17.63 35.28
N TRP A 288 -5.76 -16.36 35.43
CA TRP A 288 -7.17 -16.00 35.35
C TRP A 288 -7.79 -16.23 33.97
N SER A 289 -7.03 -16.19 32.88
CA SER A 289 -7.55 -16.50 31.54
C SER A 289 -7.93 -17.98 31.38
N HIS A 290 -7.46 -18.86 32.26
CA HIS A 290 -7.89 -20.26 32.30
C HIS A 290 -9.29 -20.40 32.90
N ASP A 291 -9.57 -19.63 33.96
CA ASP A 291 -10.78 -19.80 34.78
C ASP A 291 -11.88 -18.78 34.46
N TYR A 292 -11.51 -17.63 33.90
CA TYR A 292 -12.41 -16.48 33.67
C TYR A 292 -12.33 -15.95 32.24
N HIS A 293 -13.47 -15.50 31.71
CA HIS A 293 -13.53 -14.87 30.39
C HIS A 293 -13.31 -13.35 30.46
N HIS A 294 -13.66 -12.73 31.59
CA HIS A 294 -13.55 -11.28 31.80
C HIS A 294 -12.98 -10.92 33.17
N LEU A 295 -12.25 -9.80 33.26
CA LEU A 295 -11.72 -9.28 34.53
C LEU A 295 -12.78 -8.92 35.58
N ARG A 296 -14.06 -8.83 35.19
CA ARG A 296 -15.18 -8.57 36.12
C ARG A 296 -15.56 -9.80 36.97
N GLU A 297 -15.15 -10.99 36.55
CA GLU A 297 -15.42 -12.25 37.24
C GLU A 297 -14.43 -12.47 38.39
N VAL A 298 -13.27 -11.79 38.36
CA VAL A 298 -12.26 -11.83 39.42
C VAL A 298 -12.84 -11.26 40.71
N THR A 299 -12.80 -12.07 41.75
CA THR A 299 -13.34 -11.79 43.08
C THR A 299 -12.30 -11.15 43.99
N ARG A 300 -12.75 -10.74 45.19
CA ARG A 300 -11.85 -10.24 46.24
C ARG A 300 -10.93 -11.34 46.76
N ASP A 301 -11.40 -12.58 46.78
CA ASP A 301 -10.66 -13.72 47.32
C ASP A 301 -9.50 -14.09 46.39
N ASP A 302 -9.70 -14.02 45.06
CA ASP A 302 -8.62 -14.18 44.07
C ASP A 302 -7.49 -13.16 44.30
N ILE A 303 -7.84 -11.90 44.63
CA ILE A 303 -6.85 -10.85 44.92
C ILE A 303 -6.11 -11.13 46.23
N HIS A 304 -6.80 -11.67 47.24
CA HIS A 304 -6.18 -12.07 48.49
C HIS A 304 -5.21 -13.23 48.28
N GLU A 305 -5.57 -14.23 47.49
CA GLU A 305 -4.70 -15.37 47.17
C GLU A 305 -3.39 -14.91 46.51
N ILE A 306 -3.48 -14.02 45.52
CA ILE A 306 -2.32 -13.37 44.90
C ILE A 306 -1.51 -12.57 45.93
N SER A 307 -2.17 -11.83 46.81
CA SER A 307 -1.49 -11.03 47.83
C SER A 307 -0.68 -11.90 48.81
N HIS A 308 -1.15 -13.11 49.14
CA HIS A 308 -0.45 -14.03 50.04
C HIS A 308 0.72 -14.76 49.37
N SER A 309 0.67 -14.97 48.05
CA SER A 309 1.75 -15.64 47.30
C SER A 309 2.95 -14.73 46.98
N LEU A 310 2.78 -13.41 47.10
CA LEU A 310 3.83 -12.43 46.81
C LEU A 310 4.39 -11.79 48.08
N GLN A 311 5.66 -11.37 48.05
CA GLN A 311 6.33 -10.72 49.19
C GLN A 311 7.02 -9.41 48.79
N GLY A 312 7.25 -8.56 49.79
CA GLY A 312 8.04 -7.33 49.68
C GLY A 312 7.61 -6.37 48.57
N ASN A 313 8.60 -5.80 47.88
CA ASN A 313 8.36 -4.81 46.83
C ASN A 313 7.59 -5.39 45.63
N THR A 314 7.78 -6.68 45.30
CA THR A 314 7.04 -7.35 44.23
C THR A 314 5.54 -7.36 44.53
N ARG A 315 5.15 -7.69 45.78
CA ARG A 315 3.74 -7.62 46.20
C ARG A 315 3.17 -6.22 46.02
N HIS A 316 3.86 -5.21 46.54
CA HIS A 316 3.39 -3.83 46.46
C HIS A 316 3.26 -3.35 45.01
N HIS A 317 4.26 -3.61 44.17
CA HIS A 317 4.28 -3.25 42.76
C HIS A 317 3.15 -3.94 41.97
N THR A 318 2.97 -5.25 42.15
CA THR A 318 1.93 -6.02 41.46
C THR A 318 0.53 -5.60 41.89
N LEU A 319 0.28 -5.42 43.19
CA LEU A 319 -1.02 -4.98 43.69
C LEU A 319 -1.35 -3.55 43.22
N TYR A 320 -0.35 -2.66 43.15
CA TYR A 320 -0.54 -1.33 42.58
C TYR A 320 -0.91 -1.40 41.09
N ALA A 321 -0.23 -2.24 40.31
CA ALA A 321 -0.52 -2.44 38.89
C ALA A 321 -1.92 -3.03 38.67
N LEU A 322 -2.32 -4.04 39.46
CA LEU A 322 -3.67 -4.61 39.44
C LEU A 322 -4.74 -3.56 39.79
N ARG A 323 -4.51 -2.73 40.83
CA ARG A 323 -5.44 -1.65 41.19
C ARG A 323 -5.63 -0.66 40.04
N SER A 324 -4.54 -0.33 39.35
CA SER A 324 -4.56 0.53 38.16
C SER A 324 -5.37 -0.08 37.01
N LEU A 325 -5.16 -1.37 36.73
CA LEU A 325 -5.90 -2.13 35.71
C LEU A 325 -7.39 -2.20 36.02
N SER A 326 -7.78 -2.62 37.23
CA SER A 326 -9.19 -2.67 37.64
C SER A 326 -9.85 -1.28 37.61
N GLY A 327 -9.08 -0.21 37.82
CA GLY A 327 -9.54 1.17 37.67
C GLY A 327 -9.93 1.54 36.23
N ILE A 328 -9.23 1.01 35.24
CA ILE A 328 -9.57 1.19 33.81
C ILE A 328 -10.72 0.28 33.42
N ALA A 329 -10.67 -1.01 33.73
CA ALA A 329 -11.75 -1.96 33.42
C ALA A 329 -13.13 -1.48 33.94
N ARG A 330 -13.17 -0.88 35.15
CA ARG A 330 -14.41 -0.27 35.70
C ARG A 330 -14.86 0.99 34.98
N ARG A 331 -13.97 1.72 34.32
CA ARG A 331 -14.35 2.85 33.46
C ARG A 331 -14.97 2.33 32.16
N THR A 332 -14.34 1.37 31.51
CA THR A 332 -14.85 0.78 30.26
C THR A 332 -16.20 0.10 30.46
N ALA A 333 -16.36 -0.65 31.55
CA ALA A 333 -17.63 -1.29 31.91
C ALA A 333 -18.76 -0.30 32.29
N ARG A 334 -18.44 0.97 32.56
CA ARG A 334 -19.46 2.02 32.74
C ARG A 334 -19.88 2.65 31.41
N SER A 335 -19.03 2.55 30.39
CA SER A 335 -19.29 3.04 29.04
C SER A 335 -20.12 2.05 28.22
N SER A 336 -20.00 0.74 28.49
CA SER A 336 -20.83 -0.31 27.90
C SER A 336 -22.11 -0.51 28.73
N ALA A 337 -23.27 -0.32 28.11
CA ALA A 337 -24.57 -0.17 28.77
C ALA A 337 -25.19 -1.46 29.35
N THR A 338 -24.40 -2.49 29.72
CA THR A 338 -24.94 -3.77 30.21
C THR A 338 -24.30 -4.14 31.55
N ARG A 339 -25.02 -3.84 32.64
CA ARG A 339 -24.64 -4.06 34.06
C ARG A 339 -24.62 -5.55 34.43
N PRO A 340 -23.73 -5.98 35.35
CA PRO A 340 -23.91 -5.73 36.79
C PRO A 340 -22.78 -4.91 37.44
N ARG A 341 -23.13 -4.24 38.55
CA ARG A 341 -22.26 -3.39 39.38
C ARG A 341 -21.18 -4.23 40.08
N VAL A 342 -19.91 -3.88 39.88
CA VAL A 342 -18.85 -4.25 40.82
C VAL A 342 -18.81 -3.21 41.94
N CYS A 343 -19.30 -3.58 43.12
CA CYS A 343 -19.02 -2.87 44.37
C CYS A 343 -17.65 -3.32 44.87
N VAL A 344 -16.62 -2.49 44.66
CA VAL A 344 -15.45 -2.49 45.55
C VAL A 344 -15.57 -1.19 46.34
N SER A 345 -16.29 -1.27 47.46
CA SER A 345 -16.32 -0.20 48.45
C SER A 345 -14.94 -0.02 49.06
N ASP A 346 -14.62 1.24 49.32
CA ASP A 346 -13.42 1.79 49.94
C ASP A 346 -12.60 0.82 50.79
N THR A 347 -11.37 0.54 50.36
CA THR A 347 -10.35 0.03 51.27
C THR A 347 -9.90 1.15 52.18
N ALA A 348 -10.31 0.99 53.44
CA ALA A 348 -9.80 1.63 54.63
C ALA A 348 -8.30 1.96 54.54
N THR A 349 -8.01 3.17 55.00
CA THR A 349 -6.73 3.68 55.52
C THR A 349 -5.84 2.55 56.04
N ILE A 350 -4.78 2.23 55.30
CA ILE A 350 -3.63 1.50 55.86
C ILE A 350 -2.78 2.57 56.55
N THR A 351 -3.01 2.72 57.85
CA THR A 351 -2.14 3.45 58.75
C THR A 351 -0.75 2.80 58.73
N HIS A 352 0.27 3.61 58.45
CA HIS A 352 1.65 3.28 58.72
C HIS A 352 1.83 3.00 60.21
N SER A 353 2.45 1.87 60.56
CA SER A 353 3.07 1.67 61.86
C SER A 353 4.42 1.01 61.63
N HIS A 354 5.47 1.81 61.83
CA HIS A 354 6.84 1.37 61.99
C HIS A 354 7.02 0.68 63.35
N PRO A 355 8.00 -0.24 63.45
CA PRO A 355 9.26 0.17 64.09
C PRO A 355 10.40 0.41 63.09
#